data_AF-A0A3C0DTN0-F1
#
_entry.id   AF-A0A3C0DTN0-F1
#
_cell.length_a   1.000
_cell.length_b   1.000
_cell.length_c   1.000
_cell.angle_alpha   90.00
_cell.angle_beta   90.00
_cell.angle_gamma   90.00
#
_symmetry.space_group_name_H-M   'P 1'
#
loop_
_entity.id
_entity.type
_entity.pdbx_description
1 polymer ?
#
loop_
_entity_poly.entity_id
_entity_poly.type
_entity_poly.pdbx_seq_one_letter_code
_entity_poly.pdbx_strand_id
1 'polypeptide(L)'
;MMWASYMNRAIDRKIHFWGKEGDRIGWVEFGEGKGKKIEFGTVSNAMVEDLPYERGAETLNLIENSEKKFITPFYYGLIDGDHDLKTTDDRLLYLVLFDQTESIRFAMWNFIKNKMGDPDQHSPAWDWQYVIRNPKVGMSYGYKARVVVKSFKGIEQVWREYQTWGEDLGVKLPSLPAQN
;
A
#
# COMPACT_ATOMS: atom_id res chain seq x y z
N MET A 1 6.34 11.67 7.98
CA MET A 1 6.25 10.59 9.00
C MET A 1 6.11 9.27 8.28
N MET A 2 6.66 8.18 8.83
CA MET A 2 6.56 6.83 8.28
C MET A 2 5.92 5.91 9.32
N TRP A 3 4.98 5.07 8.90
CA TRP A 3 4.49 3.94 9.69
C TRP A 3 5.02 2.66 9.07
N ALA A 4 5.62 1.79 9.87
CA ALA A 4 6.17 0.53 9.41
C ALA A 4 5.35 -0.66 9.92
N SER A 5 4.89 -1.53 9.02
CA SER A 5 4.19 -2.77 9.36
C SER A 5 4.99 -3.96 8.83
N TYR A 6 5.78 -4.58 9.71
CA TYR A 6 6.55 -5.78 9.37
C TYR A 6 5.63 -6.99 9.41
N MET A 7 5.34 -7.53 8.24
CA MET A 7 4.44 -8.66 8.10
C MET A 7 5.20 -9.96 8.36
N ASN A 8 4.49 -10.94 8.89
CA ASN A 8 4.95 -12.30 9.00
C ASN A 8 3.88 -13.20 8.37
N ARG A 9 4.29 -14.16 7.53
CA ARG A 9 3.37 -15.04 6.80
C ARG A 9 2.40 -14.30 5.87
N ALA A 10 2.90 -13.27 5.20
CA ALA A 10 2.21 -12.77 4.02
C ALA A 10 2.13 -13.89 2.96
N ILE A 11 0.97 -14.06 2.31
CA ILE A 11 0.81 -15.05 1.23
C ILE A 11 1.70 -14.68 0.04
N ASP A 12 1.75 -13.39 -0.25
CA ASP A 12 2.64 -12.77 -1.22
C ASP A 12 3.13 -11.45 -0.63
N ARG A 13 4.32 -10.99 -1.02
CA ARG A 13 4.89 -9.71 -0.58
C ARG A 13 4.16 -8.50 -1.15
N LYS A 14 3.47 -8.67 -2.28
CA LYS A 14 2.86 -7.56 -3.02
C LYS A 14 1.75 -6.91 -2.21
N ILE A 15 1.65 -5.59 -2.37
CA ILE A 15 0.43 -4.86 -2.04
C ILE A 15 -0.38 -4.63 -3.30
N HIS A 16 -1.69 -4.55 -3.14
CA HIS A 16 -2.66 -4.32 -4.20
C HIS A 16 -3.45 -3.05 -3.89
N PHE A 17 -3.71 -2.24 -4.92
CA PHE A 17 -4.49 -1.02 -4.80
C PHE A 17 -5.17 -0.69 -6.13
N TRP A 18 -6.19 0.15 -6.08
CA TRP A 18 -6.79 0.69 -7.29
C TRP A 18 -6.09 1.98 -7.71
N GLY A 19 -5.61 1.99 -8.96
CA GLY A 19 -4.69 3.01 -9.41
C GLY A 19 -4.43 2.98 -10.92
N LYS A 20 -3.28 3.52 -11.28
CA LYS A 20 -2.75 3.61 -12.64
C LYS A 20 -1.39 2.92 -12.70
N GLU A 21 -1.13 2.18 -13.77
CA GLU A 21 0.17 1.61 -14.15
C GLU A 21 0.41 1.89 -15.63
N GLY A 22 1.40 2.72 -15.97
CA GLY A 22 1.51 3.26 -17.32
C GLY A 22 0.19 3.96 -17.67
N ASP A 23 -0.43 3.71 -18.82
CA ASP A 23 -1.73 4.31 -19.17
C ASP A 23 -2.95 3.51 -18.69
N ARG A 24 -2.75 2.35 -18.06
CA ARG A 24 -3.83 1.47 -17.62
C ARG A 24 -4.35 1.91 -16.25
N ILE A 25 -5.66 2.09 -16.13
CA ILE A 25 -6.34 2.27 -14.85
C ILE A 25 -6.95 0.93 -14.42
N GLY A 26 -6.75 0.54 -13.16
CA GLY A 26 -7.31 -0.69 -12.62
C GLY A 26 -6.68 -1.13 -11.31
N TRP A 27 -6.80 -2.42 -11.00
CA TRP A 27 -6.01 -3.06 -9.96
C TRP A 27 -4.54 -3.10 -10.37
N VAL A 28 -3.69 -2.61 -9.48
CA VAL A 28 -2.25 -2.53 -9.61
C VAL A 28 -1.61 -3.32 -8.46
N GLU A 29 -0.54 -4.02 -8.78
CA GLU A 29 0.31 -4.72 -7.81
C GLU A 29 1.64 -3.96 -7.67
N PHE A 30 2.15 -3.86 -6.44
CA PHE A 30 3.43 -3.22 -6.18
C PHE A 30 4.29 -4.10 -5.26
N GLY A 31 5.54 -4.27 -5.64
CA GLY A 31 6.48 -5.20 -5.02
C GLY A 31 6.75 -6.46 -5.83
N GLU A 32 6.51 -6.40 -7.14
CA GLU A 32 6.89 -7.46 -8.06
C GLU A 32 8.42 -7.65 -8.11
N GLY A 33 8.90 -8.83 -8.49
CA GLY A 33 10.33 -9.02 -8.64
C GLY A 33 10.72 -10.43 -9.05
N LYS A 34 11.83 -10.56 -9.76
CA LYS A 34 12.43 -11.84 -10.17
C LYS A 34 13.83 -11.97 -9.59
N GLY A 35 14.10 -13.11 -8.95
CA GLY A 35 15.37 -13.38 -8.27
C GLY A 35 15.68 -12.34 -7.20
N LYS A 36 16.87 -11.75 -7.26
CA LYS A 36 17.35 -10.76 -6.27
C LYS A 36 16.81 -9.35 -6.46
N LYS A 37 16.14 -9.06 -7.58
CA LYS A 37 15.54 -7.74 -7.84
C LYS A 37 14.09 -7.76 -7.41
N ILE A 38 13.74 -6.79 -6.57
CA ILE A 38 12.37 -6.49 -6.20
C ILE A 38 12.13 -5.03 -6.54
N GLU A 39 10.93 -4.75 -7.03
CA GLU A 39 10.35 -3.43 -7.02
C GLU A 39 10.23 -2.95 -5.57
N PHE A 40 10.70 -1.74 -5.27
CA PHE A 40 10.58 -1.09 -3.96
C PHE A 40 10.39 0.41 -4.19
N GLY A 41 10.19 1.15 -3.12
CA GLY A 41 9.90 2.58 -3.19
C GLY A 41 8.48 2.86 -2.73
N THR A 42 7.99 4.01 -3.17
CA THR A 42 6.69 4.51 -2.74
C THR A 42 5.74 4.68 -3.91
N VAL A 43 4.44 4.58 -3.66
CA VAL A 43 3.38 4.84 -4.64
C VAL A 43 2.64 6.09 -4.18
N SER A 44 2.70 7.16 -4.98
CA SER A 44 1.94 8.41 -4.78
C SER A 44 0.57 8.37 -5.43
N ASN A 45 -0.28 9.34 -5.07
CA ASN A 45 -1.56 9.52 -5.74
C ASN A 45 -1.33 9.99 -7.19
N ALA A 46 -2.18 9.53 -8.11
CA ALA A 46 -2.07 9.85 -9.54
C ALA A 46 -2.20 11.35 -9.88
N MET A 47 -2.80 12.14 -8.99
CA MET A 47 -2.98 13.58 -9.16
C MET A 47 -1.89 14.42 -8.47
N VAL A 48 -0.90 13.76 -7.85
CA VAL A 48 0.16 14.44 -7.10
C VAL A 48 1.50 14.24 -7.81
N GLU A 49 2.19 15.35 -8.05
CA GLU A 49 3.55 15.34 -8.57
C GLU A 49 4.51 14.65 -7.59
N ASP A 50 5.53 13.97 -8.10
CA ASP A 50 6.53 13.33 -7.25
C ASP A 50 7.38 14.36 -6.50
N LEU A 51 7.91 13.96 -5.36
CA LEU A 51 8.76 14.84 -4.56
C LEU A 51 10.12 14.98 -5.23
N PRO A 52 10.73 16.19 -5.19
CA PRO A 52 12.14 16.31 -5.52
C PRO A 52 12.97 15.52 -4.50
N TYR A 53 14.02 14.86 -4.95
CA TYR A 53 14.94 14.12 -4.11
C TYR A 53 16.39 14.46 -4.46
N GLU A 54 17.27 14.34 -3.47
CA GLU A 54 18.71 14.51 -3.67
C GLU A 54 19.32 13.24 -4.27
N ARG A 55 20.37 13.39 -5.08
CA ARG A 55 21.11 12.26 -5.65
C ARG A 55 21.63 11.37 -4.51
N GLY A 56 21.36 10.06 -4.57
CA GLY A 56 21.73 9.07 -3.56
C GLY A 56 20.57 8.67 -2.64
N ALA A 57 19.45 9.39 -2.66
CA ALA A 57 18.24 9.06 -1.89
C ALA A 57 17.57 7.75 -2.37
N GLU A 58 17.91 7.27 -3.58
CA GLU A 58 17.46 6.01 -4.19
C GLU A 58 17.74 4.75 -3.38
N THR A 59 18.59 4.84 -2.36
CA THR A 59 18.93 3.72 -1.48
C THR A 59 17.86 3.41 -0.43
N LEU A 60 16.86 4.26 -0.27
CA LEU A 60 15.82 4.16 0.76
C LEU A 60 14.41 4.15 0.13
N ASN A 61 13.43 3.77 0.94
CA ASN A 61 12.01 3.72 0.56
C ASN A 61 11.39 5.13 0.45
N LEU A 62 12.05 6.05 -0.26
CA LEU A 62 11.71 7.47 -0.31
C LEU A 62 11.28 7.93 -1.70
N ILE A 63 11.76 7.25 -2.75
CA ILE A 63 11.48 7.63 -4.13
C ILE A 63 10.11 7.08 -4.55
N GLU A 64 9.30 7.94 -5.15
CA GLU A 64 8.05 7.54 -5.79
C GLU A 64 8.29 6.75 -7.08
N ASN A 65 7.51 5.69 -7.28
CA ASN A 65 7.48 4.95 -8.53
C ASN A 65 6.90 5.84 -9.63
N SER A 66 7.59 5.94 -10.76
CA SER A 66 7.21 6.81 -11.88
C SER A 66 6.02 6.30 -12.70
N GLU A 67 5.75 4.99 -12.68
CA GLU A 67 4.75 4.34 -13.53
C GLU A 67 3.48 3.97 -12.77
N LYS A 68 3.61 3.61 -11.49
CA LYS A 68 2.52 3.14 -10.64
C LYS A 68 2.09 4.23 -9.67
N LYS A 69 0.80 4.59 -9.73
CA LYS A 69 0.17 5.60 -8.87
C LYS A 69 -1.15 5.08 -8.33
N PHE A 70 -1.52 5.40 -7.10
CA PHE A 70 -2.84 5.06 -6.57
C PHE A 70 -3.87 6.13 -6.92
N ILE A 71 -5.14 5.74 -7.04
CA ILE A 71 -6.26 6.69 -7.22
C ILE A 71 -7.09 6.73 -5.93
N THR A 72 -7.42 5.55 -5.39
CA THR A 72 -8.16 5.43 -4.13
C THR A 72 -7.19 5.27 -2.96
N PRO A 73 -7.45 5.92 -1.81
CA PRO A 73 -6.52 5.97 -0.69
C PRO A 73 -6.59 4.70 0.17
N PHE A 74 -6.29 3.55 -0.43
CA PHE A 74 -6.11 2.30 0.29
C PHE A 74 -5.14 1.37 -0.43
N TYR A 75 -4.54 0.45 0.32
CA TYR A 75 -3.91 -0.74 -0.24
C TYR A 75 -4.26 -1.95 0.62
N TYR A 76 -4.14 -3.15 0.06
CA TYR A 76 -4.26 -4.37 0.81
C TYR A 76 -3.19 -5.39 0.44
N GLY A 77 -2.91 -6.29 1.38
CA GLY A 77 -2.20 -7.53 1.14
C GLY A 77 -2.97 -8.70 1.75
N LEU A 78 -2.50 -9.92 1.51
CA LEU A 78 -3.09 -11.11 2.10
C LEU A 78 -2.08 -11.77 3.03
N ILE A 79 -2.54 -12.14 4.21
CA ILE A 79 -1.76 -12.89 5.19
C ILE A 79 -2.43 -14.23 5.45
N ASP A 80 -1.61 -15.19 5.83
CA ASP A 80 -2.01 -16.53 6.23
C ASP A 80 -2.56 -16.50 7.67
N GLY A 81 -3.69 -17.17 7.92
CA GLY A 81 -4.47 -17.02 9.14
C GLY A 81 -4.02 -17.95 10.27
N ASP A 82 -3.50 -19.13 9.93
CA ASP A 82 -2.98 -20.12 10.88
C ASP A 82 -1.45 -20.19 10.93
N HIS A 83 -0.77 -19.41 10.08
CA HIS A 83 0.67 -19.31 9.90
C HIS A 83 1.34 -20.51 9.19
N ASP A 84 0.57 -21.44 8.64
CA ASP A 84 1.02 -22.49 7.73
C ASP A 84 0.67 -22.17 6.27
N LEU A 85 1.63 -21.59 5.55
CA LEU A 85 1.54 -21.24 4.11
C LEU A 85 1.15 -22.37 3.14
N LYS A 86 0.94 -23.60 3.63
CA LYS A 86 0.41 -24.74 2.88
C LYS A 86 -1.12 -24.80 2.88
N THR A 87 -1.80 -24.21 3.86
CA THR A 87 -3.25 -24.05 3.85
C THR A 87 -3.63 -22.90 2.92
N THR A 88 -4.88 -22.90 2.44
CA THR A 88 -5.32 -21.93 1.42
C THR A 88 -6.73 -21.40 1.68
N ASP A 89 -7.44 -21.98 2.64
CA ASP A 89 -8.80 -21.68 3.05
C ASP A 89 -8.90 -20.73 4.26
N ASP A 90 -7.76 -20.23 4.74
CA ASP A 90 -7.62 -19.41 5.95
C ASP A 90 -7.08 -17.99 5.68
N ARG A 91 -7.08 -17.56 4.41
CA ARG A 91 -6.55 -16.25 4.00
C ARG A 91 -7.24 -15.09 4.70
N LEU A 92 -6.44 -14.21 5.32
CA LEU A 92 -6.90 -12.96 5.90
C LEU A 92 -6.54 -11.78 5.00
N LEU A 93 -7.50 -10.88 4.84
CA LEU A 93 -7.30 -9.55 4.27
C LEU A 93 -6.58 -8.68 5.29
N TYR A 94 -5.48 -8.05 4.90
CA TYR A 94 -4.90 -6.90 5.60
C TYR A 94 -5.10 -5.67 4.73
N LEU A 95 -6.07 -4.83 5.07
CA LEU A 95 -6.44 -3.64 4.31
C LEU A 95 -6.17 -2.38 5.13
N VAL A 96 -5.45 -1.42 4.55
CA VAL A 96 -5.21 -0.10 5.14
C VAL A 96 -5.95 0.96 4.34
N LEU A 97 -6.79 1.73 5.01
CA LEU A 97 -7.65 2.77 4.45
C LEU A 97 -7.21 4.12 5.00
N PHE A 98 -7.16 5.16 4.17
CA PHE A 98 -6.81 6.53 4.58
C PHE A 98 -7.95 7.51 4.27
N ASP A 99 -8.04 8.58 5.03
CA ASP A 99 -9.05 9.65 4.85
C ASP A 99 -8.62 10.73 3.84
N GLN A 100 -7.42 10.62 3.29
CA GLN A 100 -6.81 11.60 2.39
C GLN A 100 -5.94 10.92 1.33
N THR A 101 -5.79 11.57 0.18
CA THR A 101 -4.99 11.07 -0.94
C THR A 101 -3.64 11.78 -1.06
N GLU A 102 -3.63 13.11 -1.07
CA GLU A 102 -2.47 13.88 -1.54
C GLU A 102 -1.20 13.67 -0.70
N SER A 103 -1.40 13.59 0.61
CA SER A 103 -0.34 13.46 1.61
C SER A 103 0.06 12.02 1.91
N ILE A 104 -0.53 11.02 1.26
CA ILE A 104 -0.22 9.61 1.52
C ILE A 104 0.71 9.06 0.44
N ARG A 105 1.63 8.19 0.87
CA ARG A 105 2.36 7.27 -0.01
C ARG A 105 2.22 5.85 0.50
N PHE A 106 1.97 4.89 -0.37
CA PHE A 106 2.10 3.48 -0.01
C PHE A 106 3.56 3.09 -0.17
N ALA A 107 4.08 2.29 0.75
CA ALA A 107 5.49 1.97 0.78
C ALA A 107 5.63 0.46 0.94
N MET A 108 6.44 -0.16 0.08
CA MET A 108 6.71 -1.59 0.17
C MET A 108 8.21 -1.79 0.24
N TRP A 109 8.64 -2.56 1.23
CA TRP A 109 10.04 -2.92 1.37
C TRP A 109 10.20 -4.39 1.77
N ASN A 110 11.40 -4.93 1.58
CA ASN A 110 11.73 -6.28 2.00
C ASN A 110 13.19 -6.38 2.43
N PHE A 111 13.42 -6.34 3.75
CA PHE A 111 14.75 -6.47 4.33
C PHE A 111 15.19 -7.93 4.49
N ILE A 112 14.23 -8.86 4.51
CA ILE A 112 14.46 -10.24 4.93
C ILE A 112 14.85 -11.08 3.72
N LYS A 113 15.87 -11.91 3.90
CA LYS A 113 16.29 -12.90 2.92
C LYS A 113 15.90 -14.29 3.38
N ASN A 114 15.48 -15.12 2.43
CA ASN A 114 15.25 -16.53 2.66
C ASN A 114 16.59 -17.29 2.79
N LYS A 115 16.53 -18.61 3.03
CA LYS A 115 17.71 -19.47 3.20
C LYS A 115 18.63 -19.52 1.97
N MET A 116 18.13 -19.20 0.77
CA MET A 116 18.91 -19.13 -0.47
C MET A 116 19.56 -17.75 -0.68
N GLY A 117 19.32 -16.80 0.23
CA GLY A 117 19.84 -15.43 0.13
C GLY A 117 19.03 -14.52 -0.81
N ASP A 118 17.90 -15.00 -1.32
CA ASP A 118 16.96 -14.20 -2.10
C ASP A 118 15.96 -13.50 -1.17
N PRO A 119 15.34 -12.40 -1.61
CA PRO A 119 14.36 -11.72 -0.78
C PRO A 119 13.16 -12.59 -0.40
N ASP A 120 12.77 -12.57 0.87
CA ASP A 120 11.70 -13.40 1.42
C ASP A 120 10.32 -12.93 0.96
N GLN A 121 9.55 -13.79 0.32
CA GLN A 121 8.22 -13.42 -0.18
C GLN A 121 7.17 -13.28 0.92
N HIS A 122 7.44 -13.81 2.12
CA HIS A 122 6.42 -13.94 3.16
C HIS A 122 6.64 -12.99 4.35
N SER A 123 7.69 -12.19 4.33
CA SER A 123 8.00 -11.22 5.39
C SER A 123 8.26 -9.79 4.85
N PRO A 124 7.33 -9.21 4.06
CA PRO A 124 7.47 -7.83 3.59
C PRO A 124 7.24 -6.81 4.71
N ALA A 125 7.65 -5.58 4.46
CA ALA A 125 7.17 -4.40 5.19
C ALA A 125 6.10 -3.70 4.33
N TRP A 126 4.88 -3.63 4.85
CA TRP A 126 3.75 -2.94 4.23
C TRP A 126 3.47 -1.63 4.97
N ASP A 127 4.08 -0.58 4.45
CA ASP A 127 4.26 0.67 5.13
C ASP A 127 3.46 1.78 4.44
N TRP A 128 3.41 2.94 5.09
CA TRP A 128 2.96 4.16 4.43
C TRP A 128 3.65 5.39 4.99
N GLN A 129 3.66 6.44 4.18
CA GLN A 129 4.19 7.74 4.55
C GLN A 129 3.09 8.79 4.59
N TYR A 130 3.20 9.67 5.58
CA TYR A 130 2.46 10.93 5.64
C TYR A 130 3.41 12.08 5.30
N VAL A 131 3.17 12.71 4.15
CA VAL A 131 3.95 13.79 3.54
C VAL A 131 3.19 15.11 3.69
N ILE A 132 3.80 16.06 4.38
CA ILE A 132 3.30 17.43 4.48
C ILE A 132 4.11 18.30 3.52
N ARG A 133 3.47 18.79 2.47
CA ARG A 133 4.10 19.72 1.52
C ARG A 133 4.02 21.14 2.08
N ASN A 134 5.12 21.88 1.98
CA ASN A 134 5.21 23.28 2.42
C ASN A 134 4.70 23.49 3.87
N PRO A 135 5.26 22.79 4.87
CA PRO A 135 4.79 22.88 6.25
C PRO A 135 4.95 24.32 6.78
N LYS A 136 3.95 24.78 7.54
CA LYS A 136 3.93 26.10 8.18
C LYS A 136 4.16 25.94 9.68
N VAL A 137 5.03 26.79 10.23
CA VAL A 137 5.31 26.83 11.67
C VAL A 137 4.02 27.11 12.45
N GLY A 138 3.81 26.38 13.54
CA GLY A 138 2.63 26.52 14.40
C GLY A 138 1.36 25.84 13.88
N MET A 139 1.39 25.19 12.71
CA MET A 139 0.26 24.44 12.19
C MET A 139 0.31 22.96 12.62
N SER A 140 -0.84 22.41 12.99
CA SER A 140 -1.01 20.98 13.21
C SER A 140 -1.45 20.28 11.93
N TYR A 141 -0.87 19.11 11.69
CA TYR A 141 -1.15 18.27 10.53
C TYR A 141 -1.48 16.87 11.02
N GLY A 142 -2.51 16.26 10.44
CA GLY A 142 -2.97 14.95 10.84
C GLY A 142 -3.74 14.27 9.72
N TYR A 143 -3.99 12.99 9.92
CA TYR A 143 -4.79 12.15 9.05
C TYR A 143 -5.38 11.01 9.87
N LYS A 144 -6.37 10.33 9.32
CA LYS A 144 -6.94 9.12 9.88
C LYS A 144 -6.62 7.94 8.98
N ALA A 145 -6.27 6.83 9.61
CA ALA A 145 -6.16 5.55 8.95
C ALA A 145 -6.98 4.50 9.69
N ARG A 146 -7.46 3.50 8.95
CA ARG A 146 -8.13 2.31 9.48
C ARG A 146 -7.45 1.08 8.92
N VAL A 147 -7.07 0.16 9.80
CA VAL A 147 -6.59 -1.18 9.42
C VAL A 147 -7.72 -2.18 9.63
N VAL A 148 -8.01 -2.98 8.61
CA VAL A 148 -9.01 -4.04 8.65
C VAL A 148 -8.30 -5.38 8.47
N VAL A 149 -8.51 -6.28 9.45
CA VAL A 149 -8.06 -7.67 9.40
C VAL A 149 -9.25 -8.60 9.53
N LYS A 150 -9.62 -9.28 8.45
CA LYS A 150 -10.81 -10.16 8.35
C LYS A 150 -10.53 -11.30 7.38
N SER A 151 -11.28 -12.40 7.46
CA SER A 151 -11.23 -13.44 6.42
C SER A 151 -11.49 -12.83 5.04
N PHE A 152 -10.65 -13.19 4.06
CA PHE A 152 -10.71 -12.64 2.71
C PHE A 152 -11.79 -13.34 1.88
N LYS A 153 -12.81 -12.57 1.49
CA LYS A 153 -13.97 -13.04 0.70
C LYS A 153 -13.96 -12.52 -0.74
N GLY A 154 -12.81 -12.02 -1.20
CA GLY A 154 -12.63 -11.45 -2.54
C GLY A 154 -12.67 -9.93 -2.59
N ILE A 155 -12.34 -9.39 -3.76
CA ILE A 155 -12.11 -7.95 -3.98
C ILE A 155 -13.32 -7.08 -3.63
N GLU A 156 -14.54 -7.56 -3.85
CA GLU A 156 -15.76 -6.83 -3.48
C GLU A 156 -15.81 -6.49 -1.99
N GLN A 157 -15.16 -7.27 -1.12
CA GLN A 157 -15.01 -6.94 0.29
C GLN A 157 -14.21 -5.65 0.50
N VAL A 158 -13.12 -5.46 -0.24
CA VAL A 158 -12.25 -4.28 -0.13
C VAL A 158 -13.06 -3.01 -0.44
N TRP A 159 -13.86 -3.05 -1.51
CA TRP A 159 -14.72 -1.93 -1.88
C TRP A 159 -15.79 -1.62 -0.83
N ARG A 160 -16.43 -2.65 -0.26
CA ARG A 160 -17.40 -2.46 0.83
C ARG A 160 -16.77 -1.82 2.06
N GLU A 161 -15.61 -2.30 2.51
CA GLU A 161 -14.91 -1.70 3.66
C GLU A 161 -14.50 -0.25 3.39
N TYR A 162 -14.12 0.07 2.15
CA TYR A 162 -13.82 1.44 1.73
C TYR A 162 -15.06 2.35 1.71
N GLN A 163 -16.20 1.86 1.23
CA GLN A 163 -17.47 2.60 1.30
C GLN A 163 -17.88 2.86 2.75
N THR A 164 -17.90 1.82 3.59
CA THR A 164 -18.23 1.95 5.02
C THR A 164 -17.28 2.91 5.73
N TRP A 165 -15.99 2.93 5.37
CA TRP A 165 -15.06 3.91 5.90
C TRP A 165 -15.44 5.36 5.55
N GLY A 166 -15.82 5.62 4.29
CA GLY A 166 -16.30 6.93 3.87
C GLY A 166 -17.56 7.37 4.62
N GLU A 167 -18.50 6.44 4.81
CA GLU A 167 -19.73 6.66 5.59
C GLU A 167 -19.42 7.00 7.06
N ASP A 168 -18.56 6.20 7.71
CA ASP A 168 -18.17 6.39 9.11
C ASP A 168 -17.44 7.72 9.35
N LEU A 169 -16.67 8.18 8.36
CA LEU A 169 -15.97 9.47 8.43
C LEU A 169 -16.90 10.67 8.20
N GLY A 170 -18.02 10.48 7.50
CA GLY A 170 -18.85 11.58 7.01
C GLY A 170 -18.13 12.47 5.99
N VAL A 171 -17.11 11.96 5.28
CA VAL A 171 -16.34 12.70 4.26
C VAL A 171 -16.50 12.09 2.88
N LYS A 172 -16.37 12.92 1.85
CA LYS A 172 -16.41 12.46 0.45
C LYS A 172 -15.04 11.94 0.03
N LEU A 173 -14.84 10.63 0.11
CA LEU A 173 -13.69 9.95 -0.48
C LEU A 173 -13.84 9.83 -2.01
N PRO A 174 -12.74 9.59 -2.76
CA PRO A 174 -12.83 9.30 -4.20
C PRO A 174 -13.86 8.20 -4.48
N SER A 175 -14.73 8.46 -5.46
CA SER A 175 -15.79 7.53 -5.85
C SER A 175 -15.24 6.19 -6.29
N LEU A 176 -16.04 5.13 -6.10
CA LEU A 176 -15.78 3.83 -6.70
C LEU A 176 -15.63 3.96 -8.23
N PRO A 177 -14.74 3.16 -8.85
CA PRO A 177 -14.70 3.06 -10.30
C PRO A 177 -16.05 2.59 -10.84
N ALA A 178 -16.45 3.11 -12.01
CA ALA A 178 -17.60 2.59 -12.72
C ALA A 178 -17.35 1.11 -13.04
N GLN A 179 -18.23 0.23 -12.57
CA GLN A 179 -18.21 -1.18 -12.98
C GLN A 179 -18.67 -1.24 -14.44
N ASN A 180 -17.76 -1.58 -15.34
CA ASN A 180 -18.08 -1.95 -16.72
C ASN A 180 -18.31 -3.45 -16.81
#